data_AF-A0A383EKE1-F1
#
_entry.id   AF-A0A383EKE1-F1
#
_cell.length_a   1.000
_cell.length_b   1.000
_cell.length_c   1.000
_cell.angle_alpha   90.00
_cell.angle_beta   90.00
_cell.angle_gamma   90.00
#
_symmetry.space_group_name_H-M   'P 1'
#
loop_
_entity.id
_entity.type
_entity.pdbx_description
1 polymer ?
#
loop_
_entity_poly.entity_id
_entity_poly.type
_entity_poly.pdbx_seq_one_letter_code
_entity_poly.pdbx_strand_id
1 'polypeptide(L)'
;VSPEVIEAGKMNGCNDFQLLFKVLIPTARRDILIGVNQVIMQCLAMAVIASFIGARGLGWNLLLALNQLRIGLALEAGVCISLIAVLLDKMSLAWANKQTDYFANLTFFQRHKYGLLFVGAVLVGVILASVGSLFFKAGFNYLYEVPHNKGISTEDFWNAGVDWVWDTFFQTLKIFNTWLIVDVLQPMRAIYLRMPIVATFVLVMGTGYIIGGIRSALVVGGFTLFIAFS
;
A
#
# COMPACT_ATOMS: atom_id res chain seq x y z
N VAL A 1 -3.82 -24.40 11.22
CA VAL A 1 -3.31 -25.79 11.14
C VAL A 1 -4.20 -26.67 12.00
N SER A 2 -4.69 -27.79 11.48
CA SER A 2 -5.53 -28.72 12.26
C SER A 2 -4.70 -29.46 13.32
N PRO A 3 -5.26 -29.70 14.53
CA PRO A 3 -4.56 -30.41 15.60
C PRO A 3 -4.15 -31.83 15.18
N GLU A 4 -4.93 -32.49 14.32
CA GLU A 4 -4.65 -33.83 13.78
C GLU A 4 -3.30 -33.92 13.06
N VAL A 5 -2.89 -32.88 12.32
CA VAL A 5 -1.60 -32.84 11.61
C VAL A 5 -0.43 -32.74 12.58
N ILE A 6 -0.63 -32.07 13.72
CA ILE A 6 0.36 -31.94 14.79
C ILE A 6 0.49 -33.27 15.54
N GLU A 7 -0.64 -33.92 15.84
CA GLU A 7 -0.67 -35.22 16.52
C GLU A 7 -0.03 -36.32 15.67
N ALA A 8 -0.32 -36.36 14.36
CA ALA A 8 0.34 -37.29 13.43
C ALA A 8 1.87 -37.06 13.35
N GLY A 9 2.33 -35.81 13.38
CA GLY A 9 3.76 -35.48 13.41
C GLY A 9 4.45 -35.97 14.68
N LYS A 10 3.79 -35.81 15.84
CA LYS A 10 4.29 -36.30 17.14
C LYS A 10 4.29 -37.83 17.22
N MET A 11 3.26 -38.50 16.69
CA MET A 11 3.19 -39.97 16.64
C MET A 11 4.29 -40.58 15.76
N ASN A 12 4.80 -39.84 14.76
CA ASN A 12 5.95 -40.25 13.96
C ASN A 12 7.33 -39.98 14.63
N GLY A 13 7.35 -39.56 15.90
CA GLY A 13 8.60 -39.31 16.64
C GLY A 13 9.36 -38.05 16.20
N CYS A 14 8.69 -37.08 15.57
CA CYS A 14 9.33 -35.82 15.19
C CYS A 14 9.72 -35.01 16.43
N ASN A 15 10.98 -34.54 16.47
CA ASN A 15 11.43 -33.52 17.41
C ASN A 15 10.69 -32.19 17.17
N ASP A 16 10.55 -31.30 18.16
CA ASP A 16 9.81 -30.03 18.05
C ASP A 16 10.31 -29.13 16.90
N PHE A 17 11.63 -29.10 16.67
CA PHE A 17 12.21 -28.40 15.52
C PHE A 17 11.86 -29.07 14.18
N GLN A 18 11.80 -30.41 14.14
CA GLN A 18 11.39 -31.13 12.93
C GLN A 18 9.90 -30.93 12.67
N LEU A 19 9.07 -30.91 13.71
CA LEU A 19 7.65 -30.61 13.64
C LEU A 19 7.41 -29.20 13.09
N LEU A 20 8.16 -28.20 13.58
CA LEU A 20 8.05 -26.83 13.09
C LEU A 20 8.41 -26.71 11.60
N PHE A 21 9.60 -27.15 11.21
CA PHE A 21 10.11 -26.94 9.85
C PHE A 21 9.52 -27.88 8.79
N LYS A 22 9.17 -29.12 9.14
CA LYS A 22 8.67 -30.11 8.18
C LYS A 22 7.14 -30.23 8.15
N VAL A 23 6.45 -29.84 9.23
CA VAL A 23 4.99 -30.01 9.33
C VAL A 23 4.28 -28.66 9.42
N LEU A 24 4.58 -27.85 10.43
CA LEU A 24 3.86 -26.58 10.69
C LEU A 24 4.09 -25.54 9.58
N ILE A 25 5.35 -25.23 9.25
CA ILE A 25 5.68 -24.21 8.23
C ILE A 25 5.12 -24.58 6.85
N PRO A 26 5.29 -25.81 6.33
CA PRO A 26 4.74 -26.19 5.04
C PRO A 26 3.21 -26.18 5.01
N THR A 27 2.56 -26.55 6.12
CA THR A 27 1.09 -26.57 6.21
C THR A 27 0.52 -25.16 6.33
N ALA A 28 1.19 -24.26 7.05
CA ALA A 28 0.79 -22.86 7.23
C ALA A 28 1.34 -21.91 6.14
N ARG A 29 2.10 -22.43 5.16
CA ARG A 29 2.79 -21.60 4.14
C ARG A 29 1.87 -20.61 3.44
N ARG A 30 0.63 -21.02 3.15
CA ARG A 30 -0.37 -20.20 2.46
C ARG A 30 -0.78 -19.01 3.32
N ASP A 31 -1.05 -19.27 4.60
CA ASP A 31 -1.43 -18.23 5.56
C ASP A 31 -0.27 -17.25 5.80
N ILE A 32 0.97 -17.76 5.88
CA ILE A 32 2.18 -16.94 5.98
C ILE A 32 2.33 -16.06 4.74
N LEU A 33 2.18 -16.61 3.53
CA LEU A 33 2.29 -15.86 2.27
C LEU A 33 1.21 -14.79 2.14
N ILE A 34 -0.02 -15.07 2.60
CA ILE A 34 -1.09 -14.07 2.67
C ILE A 34 -0.73 -12.94 3.65
N GLY A 35 -0.20 -13.29 4.83
CA GLY A 35 0.27 -12.31 5.82
C GLY A 35 1.42 -11.45 5.28
N VAL A 36 2.39 -12.06 4.58
CA VAL A 36 3.50 -11.33 3.94
C VAL A 36 2.97 -10.38 2.87
N ASN A 37 1.99 -10.79 2.06
CA ASN A 37 1.36 -9.88 1.09
C ASN A 37 0.75 -8.67 1.80
N GLN A 38 0.05 -8.87 2.92
CA GLN A 38 -0.52 -7.76 3.70
C GLN A 38 0.55 -6.80 4.23
N VAL A 39 1.67 -7.33 4.73
CA VAL A 39 2.79 -6.49 5.20
C VAL A 39 3.40 -5.69 4.05
N ILE A 40 3.61 -6.32 2.88
CA ILE A 40 4.11 -5.62 1.69
C ILE A 40 3.18 -4.47 1.31
N MET A 41 1.86 -4.71 1.29
CA MET A 41 0.87 -3.68 0.97
C MET A 41 0.88 -2.53 1.98
N GLN A 42 1.01 -2.82 3.28
CA GLN A 42 1.14 -1.80 4.33
C GLN A 42 2.44 -1.00 4.21
N CYS A 43 3.57 -1.68 3.91
CA CYS A 43 4.85 -1.02 3.70
C CYS A 43 4.83 -0.10 2.46
N LEU A 44 4.20 -0.52 1.37
CA LEU A 44 4.03 0.30 0.17
C LEU A 44 3.19 1.55 0.43
N ALA A 45 2.09 1.43 1.19
CA ALA A 45 1.30 2.58 1.60
C ALA A 45 2.14 3.59 2.41
N MET A 46 3.00 3.10 3.31
CA MET A 46 3.87 3.95 4.11
C MET A 46 5.02 4.58 3.31
N ALA A 47 5.52 3.93 2.25
CA ALA A 47 6.60 4.45 1.43
C ALA A 47 6.24 5.79 0.74
N VAL A 48 4.97 5.99 0.41
CA VAL A 48 4.47 7.28 -0.11
C VAL A 48 4.61 8.36 0.95
N ILE A 49 4.24 8.06 2.20
CA ILE A 49 4.31 9.03 3.30
C ILE A 49 5.76 9.35 3.66
N ALA A 50 6.68 8.38 3.58
CA ALA A 50 8.11 8.60 3.81
C ALA A 50 8.71 9.67 2.87
N SER A 51 8.10 9.88 1.70
CA SER A 51 8.50 10.93 0.75
C SER A 51 8.24 12.34 1.30
N PHE A 52 7.27 12.53 2.20
CA PHE A 52 7.04 13.81 2.90
C PHE A 52 8.20 14.20 3.82
N ILE A 53 8.99 13.24 4.29
CA ILE A 53 10.13 13.45 5.20
C ILE A 53 11.45 13.63 4.41
N GLY A 54 11.38 13.72 3.07
CA GLY A 54 12.54 13.97 2.21
C GLY A 54 13.24 12.72 1.69
N ALA A 55 12.59 11.55 1.77
CA ALA A 55 13.07 10.36 1.06
C ALA A 55 13.05 10.61 -0.45
N ARG A 56 14.20 10.43 -1.12
CA ARG A 56 14.30 10.56 -2.58
C ARG A 56 13.59 9.39 -3.26
N GLY A 57 12.69 9.65 -4.19
CA GLY A 57 11.94 8.63 -4.92
C GLY A 57 10.76 9.19 -5.71
N LEU A 58 9.90 8.32 -6.22
CA LEU A 58 8.72 8.69 -7.01
C LEU A 58 7.75 9.59 -6.24
N GLY A 59 7.59 9.38 -4.92
CA GLY A 59 6.72 10.22 -4.09
C GLY A 59 7.21 11.65 -3.89
N TRP A 60 8.52 11.90 -4.08
CA TRP A 60 9.07 13.27 -4.05
C TRP A 60 8.55 14.12 -5.22
N ASN A 61 8.46 13.53 -6.42
CA ASN A 61 7.94 14.24 -7.60
C ASN A 61 6.45 14.55 -7.44
N LEU A 62 5.67 13.63 -6.86
CA LEU A 62 4.26 13.86 -6.50
C LEU A 62 4.13 15.01 -5.50
N LEU A 63 4.94 15.01 -4.44
CA LEU A 63 4.96 16.08 -3.44
C LEU A 63 5.24 17.44 -4.08
N LEU A 64 6.25 17.50 -4.94
CA LEU A 64 6.67 18.72 -5.62
C LEU A 64 5.58 19.24 -6.55
N ALA A 65 4.90 18.36 -7.29
CA ALA A 65 3.78 18.68 -8.15
C ALA A 65 2.58 19.27 -7.36
N LEU A 66 2.24 18.64 -6.23
CA LEU A 66 1.16 19.10 -5.35
C LEU A 66 1.48 20.47 -4.73
N ASN A 67 2.71 20.69 -4.28
CA ASN A 67 3.12 22.00 -3.74
C ASN A 67 3.14 23.10 -4.80
N GLN A 68 3.40 22.76 -6.06
CA GLN A 68 3.36 23.70 -7.19
C GLN A 68 1.95 23.92 -7.76
N LEU A 69 0.91 23.32 -7.17
CA LEU A 69 -0.48 23.35 -7.68
C LEU A 69 -0.61 22.82 -9.12
N ARG A 70 0.34 21.96 -9.57
CA ARG A 70 0.30 21.31 -10.88
C ARG A 70 -0.46 20.00 -10.76
N ILE A 71 -1.79 20.09 -10.81
CA ILE A 71 -2.68 18.96 -10.54
C ILE A 71 -2.52 17.85 -11.60
N GLY A 72 -2.37 18.18 -12.89
CA GLY A 72 -2.16 17.17 -13.93
C GLY A 72 -0.88 16.36 -13.74
N LEU A 73 0.24 17.01 -13.41
CA LEU A 73 1.51 16.34 -13.13
C LEU A 73 1.43 15.50 -11.83
N ALA A 74 0.70 15.99 -10.82
CA ALA A 74 0.45 15.23 -9.61
C ALA A 74 -0.39 13.97 -9.87
N LEU A 75 -1.41 14.06 -10.74
CA LEU A 75 -2.23 12.92 -11.14
C LEU A 75 -1.42 11.88 -11.92
N GLU A 76 -0.62 12.30 -12.88
CA GLU A 76 0.27 11.40 -13.62
C GLU A 76 1.19 10.63 -12.67
N ALA A 77 1.87 11.36 -11.75
CA ALA A 77 2.74 10.74 -10.76
C ALA A 77 1.96 9.77 -9.84
N GLY A 78 0.76 10.14 -9.41
CA GLY A 78 -0.12 9.29 -8.59
C GLY A 78 -0.55 8.01 -9.31
N VAL A 79 -0.90 8.11 -10.59
CA VAL A 79 -1.26 6.96 -11.43
C VAL A 79 -0.05 6.05 -11.60
N CYS A 80 1.13 6.58 -11.88
CA CYS A 80 2.36 5.80 -11.96
C CYS A 80 2.65 5.01 -10.66
N ILE A 81 2.52 5.66 -9.50
CA ILE A 81 2.73 5.01 -8.19
C ILE A 81 1.68 3.92 -7.95
N SER A 82 0.40 4.19 -8.25
CA SER A 82 -0.67 3.20 -8.07
C SER A 82 -0.50 1.98 -8.98
N LEU A 83 -0.05 2.16 -10.22
CA LEU A 83 0.24 1.05 -11.13
C LEU A 83 1.37 0.17 -10.61
N ILE A 84 2.42 0.75 -10.02
CA ILE A 84 3.50 -0.01 -9.38
C ILE A 84 2.95 -0.80 -8.19
N ALA A 85 2.10 -0.18 -7.36
CA ALA A 85 1.48 -0.87 -6.23
C ALA A 85 0.60 -2.05 -6.67
N VAL A 86 -0.24 -1.87 -7.69
CA VAL A 86 -1.06 -2.94 -8.27
C VAL A 86 -0.18 -4.04 -8.86
N LEU A 87 0.89 -3.68 -9.57
CA LEU A 87 1.81 -4.66 -10.15
C LEU A 87 2.46 -5.52 -9.06
N LEU A 88 2.94 -4.90 -7.98
CA LEU A 88 3.53 -5.61 -6.84
C LEU A 88 2.51 -6.50 -6.13
N ASP A 89 1.26 -6.05 -5.95
CA ASP A 89 0.18 -6.86 -5.40
C ASP A 89 -0.10 -8.10 -6.28
N LYS A 90 -0.24 -7.91 -7.59
CA LYS A 90 -0.49 -9.02 -8.52
C LYS A 90 0.66 -10.02 -8.55
N MET A 91 1.91 -9.56 -8.52
CA MET A 91 3.08 -10.43 -8.47
C MET A 91 3.14 -11.22 -7.14
N SER A 92 2.87 -10.56 -6.02
CA SER A 92 2.89 -11.19 -4.69
C SER A 92 1.77 -12.22 -4.55
N LEU A 93 0.57 -11.92 -5.04
CA LEU A 93 -0.56 -12.87 -5.11
C LEU A 93 -0.27 -14.04 -6.05
N ALA A 94 0.34 -13.81 -7.20
CA ALA A 94 0.74 -14.88 -8.13
C ALA A 94 1.77 -15.81 -7.50
N TRP A 95 2.70 -15.26 -6.72
CA TRP A 95 3.67 -16.05 -5.97
C TRP A 95 3.01 -16.84 -4.84
N ALA A 96 2.09 -16.23 -4.08
CA ALA A 96 1.36 -16.89 -3.01
C ALA A 96 0.47 -18.05 -3.50
N ASN A 97 -0.13 -17.91 -4.68
CA ASN A 97 -1.00 -18.92 -5.28
C ASN A 97 -0.25 -20.00 -6.07
N LYS A 98 1.08 -19.91 -6.22
CA LYS A 98 1.87 -20.93 -6.90
C LYS A 98 1.92 -22.20 -6.04
N GLN A 99 0.95 -23.09 -6.24
CA GLN A 99 0.93 -24.41 -5.62
C GLN A 99 2.11 -25.23 -6.15
N THR A 100 2.98 -25.65 -5.25
CA THR A 100 4.02 -26.63 -5.59
C THR A 100 3.39 -28.02 -5.57
N ASP A 101 3.21 -28.63 -6.75
CA ASP A 101 2.90 -30.05 -6.84
C ASP A 101 4.13 -30.86 -6.41
N TYR A 102 4.03 -31.51 -5.25
CA TYR A 102 5.09 -32.38 -4.73
C TYR A 102 5.09 -33.76 -5.41
N PHE A 103 3.98 -34.16 -6.04
CA PHE A 103 3.78 -35.50 -6.60
C PHE A 103 4.06 -35.60 -8.11
N ALA A 104 4.41 -34.50 -8.77
CA ALA A 104 4.70 -34.51 -10.20
C ALA A 104 6.19 -34.82 -10.45
N ASN A 105 6.48 -36.04 -10.91
CA ASN A 105 7.80 -36.42 -11.46
C ASN A 105 8.00 -35.75 -12.84
N LEU A 106 8.17 -34.43 -12.84
CA LEU A 106 8.45 -33.64 -14.05
C LEU A 106 9.94 -33.36 -14.16
N THR A 107 10.49 -33.54 -15.37
CA THR A 107 11.88 -33.22 -15.71
C THR A 107 12.24 -31.79 -15.30
N PHE A 108 13.47 -31.54 -14.84
CA PHE A 108 13.94 -30.23 -14.33
C PHE A 108 13.55 -29.02 -15.22
N PHE A 109 13.56 -29.24 -16.54
CA PHE A 109 13.22 -28.27 -17.58
C PHE A 109 11.73 -27.88 -17.62
N GLN A 110 10.81 -28.82 -17.37
CA GLN A 110 9.37 -28.55 -17.32
C GLN A 110 8.98 -27.86 -16.00
N ARG A 111 9.63 -28.23 -14.89
CA ARG A 111 9.40 -27.62 -13.56
C ARG A 111 9.86 -26.15 -13.50
N HIS A 112 10.91 -25.80 -14.22
CA HIS A 112 11.47 -24.44 -14.25
C HIS A 112 11.22 -23.71 -15.58
N LYS A 113 10.32 -24.19 -16.44
CA LYS A 113 10.08 -23.61 -17.79
C LYS A 113 9.91 -22.08 -17.76
N TYR A 114 9.09 -21.56 -16.84
CA TYR A 114 8.88 -20.12 -16.69
C TYR A 114 10.10 -19.38 -16.10
N GLY A 115 10.89 -20.03 -15.23
CA GLY A 115 12.13 -19.48 -14.70
C GLY A 115 13.24 -19.43 -15.74
N LEU A 116 13.37 -20.46 -16.57
CA LEU A 116 14.29 -20.50 -17.71
C LEU A 116 13.91 -19.49 -18.79
N LEU A 117 12.61 -19.32 -19.07
CA LEU A 117 12.13 -18.26 -19.96
C LEU A 117 12.41 -16.87 -19.41
N PHE A 118 12.26 -16.66 -18.10
CA PHE A 118 12.61 -15.38 -17.45
C PHE A 118 14.11 -15.08 -17.56
N VAL A 119 14.97 -16.06 -17.25
CA VAL A 119 16.43 -15.91 -17.40
C VAL A 119 16.81 -15.65 -18.86
N GLY A 120 16.18 -16.36 -19.80
CA GLY A 120 16.36 -16.13 -21.23
C GLY A 120 15.94 -14.72 -21.67
N ALA A 121 14.78 -14.23 -21.22
CA ALA A 121 14.30 -12.89 -21.51
C ALA A 121 15.20 -11.79 -20.93
N VAL A 122 15.71 -11.99 -19.71
CA VAL A 122 16.67 -11.08 -19.07
C VAL A 122 17.99 -11.03 -19.85
N LEU A 123 18.53 -12.20 -20.23
CA LEU A 123 19.75 -12.27 -21.04
C LEU A 123 19.57 -11.60 -22.41
N VAL A 124 18.45 -11.83 -23.08
CA VAL A 124 18.11 -11.17 -24.34
C VAL A 124 17.98 -9.65 -24.15
N GLY A 125 17.35 -9.20 -23.06
CA GLY A 125 17.24 -7.78 -22.72
C GLY A 125 18.61 -7.12 -22.47
N VAL A 126 19.50 -7.78 -21.74
CA VAL A 126 20.87 -7.30 -21.47
C VAL A 126 21.72 -7.28 -22.75
N ILE A 127 21.58 -8.30 -23.61
CA ILE A 127 22.28 -8.35 -24.90
C ILE A 127 21.76 -7.25 -25.83
N LEU A 128 20.44 -7.05 -25.92
CA LEU A 128 19.85 -5.96 -26.70
C LEU A 128 20.25 -4.58 -26.19
N ALA A 129 20.33 -4.38 -24.86
CA ALA A 129 20.82 -3.14 -24.27
C ALA A 129 22.32 -2.90 -24.60
N SER A 130 23.14 -3.96 -24.53
CA SER A 130 24.57 -3.90 -24.83
C SER A 130 24.83 -3.65 -26.32
N VAL A 131 24.09 -4.30 -27.22
CA VAL A 131 24.20 -4.12 -28.68
C VAL A 131 23.61 -2.77 -29.12
N GLY A 132 22.56 -2.29 -28.47
CA GLY A 132 21.99 -0.95 -28.72
C GLY A 132 22.98 0.18 -28.44
N SER A 133 23.88 -0.01 -27.47
CA SER A 133 24.96 0.94 -27.19
C SER A 133 26.00 1.09 -28.32
N LEU A 134 26.11 0.09 -29.19
CA LEU A 134 27.06 0.09 -30.31
C LEU A 134 26.49 0.79 -31.57
N PHE A 135 25.18 0.75 -31.77
CA PHE A 135 24.53 1.35 -32.95
C PHE A 135 24.16 2.83 -32.76
N PHE A 136 23.84 3.30 -31.55
CA PHE A 136 23.51 4.70 -31.28
C PHE A 136 24.66 5.43 -30.56
N LYS A 137 25.74 5.74 -31.30
CA LYS A 137 26.89 6.51 -30.77
C LYS A 137 26.63 8.03 -30.63
N ALA A 138 25.56 8.55 -31.24
CA ALA A 138 25.26 9.99 -31.31
C ALA A 138 23.83 10.37 -30.86
N GLY A 139 23.08 9.44 -30.26
CA GLY A 139 21.70 9.68 -29.79
C GLY A 139 21.37 8.91 -28.51
N PHE A 140 20.61 9.52 -27.61
CA PHE A 140 20.27 9.01 -26.28
C PHE A 140 19.68 7.59 -26.33
N ASN A 141 20.28 6.68 -25.57
CA ASN A 141 19.94 5.27 -25.57
C ASN A 141 18.85 4.96 -24.53
N TYR A 142 17.59 4.98 -24.94
CA TYR A 142 16.41 4.66 -24.09
C TYR A 142 16.45 3.25 -23.48
N LEU A 143 17.35 2.37 -23.95
CA LEU A 143 17.53 1.00 -23.48
C LEU A 143 18.53 0.87 -22.32
N TYR A 144 19.31 1.92 -22.01
CA TYR A 144 20.34 1.88 -20.97
C TYR A 144 20.08 2.90 -19.85
N GLU A 145 19.70 4.13 -20.20
CA GLU A 145 19.30 5.16 -19.25
C GLU A 145 18.08 5.89 -19.78
N VAL A 146 16.96 5.82 -19.06
CA VAL A 146 15.77 6.64 -19.34
C VAL A 146 16.03 8.03 -18.75
N PRO A 147 16.27 9.07 -19.57
CA PRO A 147 16.50 10.42 -19.06
C PRO A 147 15.23 10.90 -18.33
N HIS A 148 15.37 11.28 -17.06
CA HIS A 148 14.28 11.71 -16.17
C HIS A 148 13.51 12.96 -16.65
N ASN A 149 13.89 13.54 -17.78
CA ASN A 149 13.38 14.84 -18.25
C ASN A 149 12.70 14.77 -19.65
N LYS A 150 12.53 13.57 -20.23
CA LYS A 150 11.84 13.37 -21.52
C LYS A 150 11.01 12.07 -21.56
N GLY A 151 10.29 11.79 -20.47
CA GLY A 151 9.22 10.79 -20.52
C GLY A 151 8.11 11.24 -21.46
N ILE A 152 7.29 10.29 -21.93
CA ILE A 152 6.02 10.61 -22.60
C ILE A 152 5.12 11.22 -21.51
N SER A 153 5.06 12.55 -21.44
CA SER A 153 4.20 13.24 -20.48
C SER A 153 2.76 13.17 -20.94
N THR A 154 1.88 12.73 -20.05
CA THR A 154 0.42 12.72 -20.22
C THR A 154 -0.24 13.90 -19.50
N GLU A 155 0.55 14.88 -19.07
CA GLU A 155 0.11 16.04 -18.28
C GLU A 155 -1.08 16.78 -18.92
N ASP A 156 -1.06 16.98 -20.24
CA ASP A 156 -2.14 17.69 -20.94
C ASP A 156 -3.48 16.95 -20.88
N PHE A 157 -3.46 15.61 -20.94
CA PHE A 157 -4.66 14.79 -20.80
C PHE A 157 -5.23 14.89 -19.39
N TRP A 158 -4.36 14.83 -18.38
CA TRP A 158 -4.77 14.93 -16.98
C TRP A 158 -5.27 16.32 -16.61
N ASN A 159 -4.62 17.38 -17.10
CA ASN A 159 -5.08 18.75 -16.91
C ASN A 159 -6.47 18.96 -17.52
N ALA A 160 -6.69 18.52 -18.77
CA ALA A 160 -8.01 18.60 -19.40
C ALA A 160 -9.09 17.85 -18.61
N GLY A 161 -8.75 16.69 -18.03
CA GLY A 161 -9.64 15.95 -17.13
C GLY A 161 -9.97 16.70 -15.84
N VAL A 162 -8.97 17.34 -15.22
CA VAL A 162 -9.15 18.14 -14.00
C VAL A 162 -10.01 19.37 -14.26
N ASP A 163 -9.74 20.08 -15.35
CA ASP A 163 -10.49 21.27 -15.73
C ASP A 163 -11.95 20.92 -16.00
N TRP A 164 -12.22 19.82 -16.70
CA TRP A 164 -13.57 19.32 -16.90
C TRP A 164 -14.30 18.99 -15.59
N VAL A 165 -13.61 18.36 -14.63
CA VAL A 165 -14.17 18.07 -13.29
C VAL A 165 -14.47 19.36 -12.54
N TRP A 166 -13.55 20.32 -12.57
CA TRP A 166 -13.74 21.61 -11.91
C TRP A 166 -14.95 22.34 -12.49
N ASP A 167 -15.02 22.48 -13.82
CA ASP A 167 -16.13 23.20 -14.46
C ASP A 167 -17.49 22.53 -14.24
N THR A 168 -17.52 21.19 -14.19
CA THR A 168 -18.77 20.43 -14.01
C THR A 168 -19.24 20.39 -12.56
N PHE A 169 -18.33 20.17 -11.61
CA PHE A 169 -18.69 19.83 -10.22
C PHE A 169 -18.42 20.93 -9.21
N PHE A 170 -17.68 21.99 -9.55
CA PHE A 170 -17.26 22.98 -8.56
C PHE A 170 -18.43 23.65 -7.84
N GLN A 171 -19.50 24.04 -8.55
CA GLN A 171 -20.66 24.67 -7.93
C GLN A 171 -21.40 23.71 -6.98
N THR A 172 -21.63 22.48 -7.41
CA THR A 172 -22.29 21.45 -6.60
C THR A 172 -21.49 21.12 -5.33
N LEU A 173 -20.17 20.96 -5.47
CA LEU A 173 -19.28 20.70 -4.35
C LEU A 173 -19.20 21.90 -3.39
N LYS A 174 -19.23 23.13 -3.90
CA LYS A 174 -19.19 24.34 -3.06
C LYS A 174 -20.47 24.49 -2.23
N ILE A 175 -21.64 24.20 -2.82
CA ILE A 175 -22.92 24.21 -2.09
C ILE A 175 -22.89 23.16 -0.98
N PHE A 176 -22.49 21.92 -1.30
CA PHE A 176 -22.38 20.85 -0.31
C PHE A 176 -21.40 21.19 0.83
N ASN A 177 -20.20 21.70 0.49
CA ASN A 177 -19.22 22.10 1.49
C ASN A 177 -19.74 23.24 2.38
N THR A 178 -20.43 24.22 1.80
CA THR A 178 -20.98 25.35 2.56
C THR A 178 -22.08 24.88 3.51
N TRP A 179 -22.98 24.00 3.04
CA TRP A 179 -24.00 23.37 3.87
C TRP A 179 -23.37 22.55 5.01
N LEU A 180 -22.38 21.72 4.72
CA LEU A 180 -21.70 20.90 5.73
C LEU A 180 -21.00 21.78 6.78
N ILE A 181 -20.35 22.87 6.37
CA ILE A 181 -19.65 23.77 7.29
C ILE A 181 -20.63 24.57 8.14
N VAL A 182 -21.61 25.22 7.51
CA VAL A 182 -22.49 26.19 8.16
C VAL A 182 -23.60 25.49 8.94
N ASP A 183 -24.23 24.47 8.35
CA ASP A 183 -25.44 23.87 8.93
C ASP A 183 -25.16 22.63 9.77
N VAL A 184 -23.98 22.00 9.63
CA VAL A 184 -23.61 20.80 10.40
C VAL A 184 -22.45 21.07 11.34
N LEU A 185 -21.26 21.43 10.82
CA LEU A 185 -20.05 21.51 11.63
C LEU A 185 -20.05 22.69 12.61
N GLN A 186 -20.43 23.90 12.17
CA GLN A 186 -20.49 25.08 13.03
C GLN A 186 -21.45 24.91 14.22
N PRO A 187 -22.71 24.45 14.03
CA PRO A 187 -23.61 24.24 15.16
C PRO A 187 -23.13 23.11 16.07
N MET A 188 -22.58 22.01 15.53
CA MET A 188 -21.97 20.96 16.36
C MET A 188 -20.83 21.51 17.22
N ARG A 189 -19.92 22.29 16.64
CA ARG A 189 -18.84 22.95 17.37
C ARG A 189 -19.39 23.88 18.45
N ALA A 190 -20.43 24.65 18.14
CA ALA A 190 -21.05 25.57 19.10
C ALA A 190 -21.70 24.82 20.29
N ILE A 191 -22.32 23.65 20.04
CA ILE A 191 -22.86 22.79 21.10
C ILE A 191 -21.72 22.28 21.98
N TYR A 192 -20.63 21.75 21.39
CA TYR A 192 -19.48 21.25 22.15
C TYR A 192 -18.82 22.34 23.01
N LEU A 193 -18.63 23.55 22.47
CA LEU A 193 -18.05 24.66 23.22
C LEU A 193 -18.94 25.18 24.36
N ARG A 194 -20.25 24.94 24.28
CA ARG A 194 -21.20 25.30 25.34
C ARG A 194 -21.28 24.25 26.47
N MET A 195 -20.74 23.05 26.27
CA MET A 195 -20.75 22.01 27.30
C MET A 195 -19.65 22.29 28.34
N PRO A 196 -19.96 22.25 29.65
CA PRO A 196 -18.93 22.34 30.68
C PRO A 196 -17.99 21.13 30.60
N ILE A 197 -16.69 21.35 30.82
CA ILE A 197 -15.63 20.35 30.67
C ILE A 197 -15.92 19.06 31.46
N VAL A 198 -16.52 19.20 32.66
CA VAL A 198 -16.92 18.07 33.50
C VAL A 198 -17.97 17.19 32.82
N ALA A 199 -18.95 17.79 32.13
CA ALA A 199 -19.98 17.03 31.42
C ALA A 199 -19.38 16.26 30.23
N THR A 200 -18.45 16.88 29.49
CA THR A 200 -17.73 16.21 28.40
C THR A 200 -16.91 15.03 28.92
N PHE A 201 -16.22 15.20 30.06
CA PHE A 201 -15.41 14.15 30.68
C PHE A 201 -16.27 12.96 31.14
N VAL A 202 -17.41 13.25 31.80
CA VAL A 202 -18.37 12.23 32.25
C VAL A 202 -19.01 11.52 31.07
N LEU A 203 -19.39 12.24 30.02
CA LEU A 203 -19.98 11.66 28.81
C LEU A 203 -18.97 10.73 28.13
N VAL A 204 -17.75 11.20 27.90
CA VAL A 204 -16.71 10.43 27.19
C VAL A 204 -16.25 9.22 28.00
N MET A 205 -15.98 9.36 29.31
CA MET A 205 -15.67 8.20 30.17
C MET A 205 -16.87 7.25 30.36
N GLY A 206 -18.07 7.79 30.51
CA GLY A 206 -19.30 7.01 30.66
C GLY A 206 -19.59 6.17 29.41
N THR A 207 -19.39 6.75 28.22
CA THR A 207 -19.52 6.01 26.95
C THR A 207 -18.43 4.94 26.83
N GLY A 208 -17.19 5.26 27.21
CA GLY A 208 -16.10 4.29 27.26
C GLY A 208 -16.36 3.14 28.24
N TYR A 209 -17.01 3.43 29.38
CA TYR A 209 -17.41 2.42 30.37
C TYR A 209 -18.50 1.49 29.84
N ILE A 210 -19.52 2.04 29.17
CA ILE A 210 -20.63 1.26 28.61
C ILE A 210 -20.13 0.29 27.52
N ILE A 211 -19.22 0.73 26.66
CA ILE A 211 -18.77 -0.05 25.50
C ILE A 211 -17.69 -1.07 25.88
N GLY A 212 -16.73 -0.70 26.73
CA GLY A 212 -15.50 -1.48 26.94
C GLY A 212 -15.13 -1.73 28.41
N GLY A 213 -16.04 -1.46 29.34
CA GLY A 213 -15.85 -1.66 30.78
C GLY A 213 -14.84 -0.70 31.42
N ILE A 214 -14.45 -1.01 32.67
CA ILE A 214 -13.68 -0.11 33.55
C ILE A 214 -12.29 0.26 32.98
N ARG A 215 -11.62 -0.68 32.28
CA ARG A 215 -10.28 -0.43 31.71
C ARG A 215 -10.35 0.57 30.57
N SER A 216 -11.37 0.46 29.72
CA SER A 216 -11.58 1.37 28.60
C SER A 216 -11.96 2.77 29.08
N ALA A 217 -12.79 2.86 30.12
CA ALA A 217 -13.15 4.13 30.74
C ALA A 217 -11.93 4.89 31.29
N LEU A 218 -11.00 4.19 31.97
CA LEU A 218 -9.79 4.80 32.51
C LEU A 218 -8.83 5.27 31.42
N VAL A 219 -8.66 4.50 30.35
CA VAL A 219 -7.80 4.87 29.21
C VAL A 219 -8.37 6.09 28.48
N VAL A 220 -9.67 6.06 28.18
CA VAL A 220 -10.38 7.16 27.52
C VAL A 220 -10.39 8.41 28.40
N GLY A 221 -10.61 8.26 29.71
CA GLY A 221 -10.51 9.33 30.69
C GLY A 221 -9.12 9.96 30.70
N GLY A 222 -8.07 9.14 30.77
CA GLY A 222 -6.68 9.61 30.75
C GLY A 222 -6.35 10.44 29.50
N PHE A 223 -6.75 9.98 28.31
CA PHE A 223 -6.53 10.75 27.08
C PHE A 223 -7.35 12.03 27.03
N THR A 224 -8.60 12.00 27.48
CA THR A 224 -9.45 13.20 27.52
C THR A 224 -8.87 14.26 28.47
N LEU A 225 -8.30 13.82 29.59
CA LEU A 225 -7.65 14.69 30.58
C LEU A 225 -6.37 15.33 30.00
N PHE A 226 -5.57 14.55 29.29
CA PHE A 226 -4.37 15.06 28.61
C PHE A 226 -4.72 16.11 27.54
N ILE A 227 -5.75 15.85 26.73
CA ILE A 227 -6.24 16.81 25.72
C ILE A 227 -6.78 18.08 26.38
N ALA A 228 -7.51 17.96 27.51
CA ALA A 228 -8.08 19.11 28.20
C ALA A 228 -7.03 20.03 28.86
N PHE A 229 -5.82 19.52 29.13
CA PHE A 229 -4.71 20.28 29.70
C PHE A 229 -3.70 20.84 28.69
N SER A 230 -3.75 20.40 27.42
CA SER A 230 -2.91 20.91 26.33
C SER A 230 -3.54 22.10 25.62
#